data_AF-A0A7W0P5E3-F1
#
_entry.id   AF-A0A7W0P5E3-F1
#
_cell.length_a   1.000
_cell.length_b   1.000
_cell.length_c   1.000
_cell.angle_alpha   90.00
_cell.angle_beta   90.00
_cell.angle_gamma   90.00
#
_symmetry.space_group_name_H-M   'P 1'
#
loop_
_entity.id
_entity.type
_entity.pdbx_description
1 polymer ?
#
loop_
_entity_poly.entity_id
_entity_poly.type
_entity_poly.pdbx_seq_one_letter_code
_entity_poly.pdbx_strand_id
1 'polypeptide(L)'
;MLCVAALESVRWNLAPLYTGPEDERLEADLAQTVEDANAFSGRYHGRVGTLGAADLAGAIEELEAIRELLQKAETFAYLHFCTDTADPTRGALLQKVEERSAAVATELLFFQLEWAAVPDDRTNELLADDALSDWRHFLESARRFRPHLLSEPEEKVLAEKQPTGLSAWVRLFTQVTQTIEVPFEGKDMTLDVALSVLYDPDRDRRQRAGAAITEALQDGLPVRTYILNTILADKWVDDRLRSYPSWIASRNLGNEVEDSTVQALVDAVTSRYDLPARWYRLKAELLGIDELNEHDRYAPLLPDEREVGWDEGVATVLDAYRSFSPELASIAERFFDGYIDAPPVSGKQGGAFSHPAVPSAHPYILLNYTSRRTDVMTLAHELGHGVHQVLAGKLGLFNSSTPLTLAECASIFGEAVTFSRVLADESDPRGRLALLAGRLEGMFASIFRQIAMNRFEDLVHNARREEGELSAERFGEEWLRTQRAMFGDSVQMSDDYMMWWSYIPHFIHTPGYVYAYAFGNLLSLSLYARYEAEGPSFVPYYLELLSAGGSQPPNDLARRVGIDLTDPAFWSSGLEVIDEQVSEAETLAHATSTA
;
A
#
# COMPACT_ATOMS: atom_id res chain seq x y z
N MET A 1 -23.74 5.33 23.27
CA MET A 1 -24.68 6.41 22.91
C MET A 1 -23.85 7.44 22.14
N LEU A 2 -23.68 7.22 20.85
CA LEU A 2 -22.79 8.02 19.99
C LEU A 2 -23.34 9.45 19.89
N CYS A 3 -22.49 10.43 20.15
CA CYS A 3 -22.83 11.83 19.93
C CYS A 3 -22.77 12.07 18.41
N VAL A 4 -23.94 12.33 17.82
CA VAL A 4 -24.12 12.63 16.39
C VAL A 4 -23.45 13.97 16.09
N ALA A 5 -22.41 13.97 15.25
CA ALA A 5 -21.62 15.16 14.92
C ALA A 5 -21.84 15.53 13.46
N ALA A 6 -22.12 16.80 13.19
CA ALA A 6 -22.16 17.29 11.81
C ALA A 6 -20.77 17.10 11.17
N LEU A 7 -20.71 16.61 9.92
CA LEU A 7 -19.46 16.33 9.20
C LEU A 7 -18.42 17.46 9.31
N GLU A 8 -18.86 18.73 9.19
CA GLU A 8 -18.02 19.92 9.32
C GLU A 8 -17.28 20.06 10.67
N SER A 9 -17.83 19.45 11.73
CA SER A 9 -17.25 19.47 13.08
C SER A 9 -16.33 18.27 13.36
N VAL A 10 -16.23 17.32 12.44
CA VAL A 10 -15.38 16.12 12.58
C VAL A 10 -13.94 16.47 12.23
N ARG A 11 -13.26 17.10 13.20
CA ARG A 11 -11.85 17.48 13.12
C ARG A 11 -11.07 16.73 14.19
N TRP A 12 -9.88 16.24 13.85
CA TRP A 12 -9.06 15.57 14.84
C TRP A 12 -8.54 16.53 15.90
N ASN A 13 -8.19 15.99 17.06
CA ASN A 13 -7.56 16.70 18.14
C ASN A 13 -6.08 16.27 18.24
N LEU A 14 -5.17 17.17 17.86
CA LEU A 14 -3.73 16.92 17.92
C LEU A 14 -3.11 17.21 19.30
N ALA A 15 -3.88 17.74 20.26
CA ALA A 15 -3.39 18.09 21.61
C ALA A 15 -2.71 16.94 22.39
N PRO A 16 -3.10 15.66 22.22
CA PRO A 16 -2.38 14.52 22.79
C PRO A 16 -0.91 14.45 22.33
N LEU A 17 -0.60 14.91 21.11
CA LEU A 17 0.77 15.12 20.65
C LEU A 17 1.30 16.45 21.19
N TYR A 18 0.76 17.57 20.66
CA TYR A 18 1.10 18.95 21.01
C TYR A 18 -0.14 19.84 20.84
N THR A 19 -0.31 20.85 21.70
CA THR A 19 -1.51 21.72 21.68
C THR A 19 -1.55 22.65 20.47
N GLY A 20 -0.43 22.81 19.76
CA GLY A 20 -0.28 23.67 18.60
C GLY A 20 1.19 23.81 18.19
N PRO A 21 1.48 24.50 17.07
CA PRO A 21 2.84 24.71 16.57
C PRO A 21 3.72 25.51 17.53
N GLU A 22 3.12 26.27 18.45
CA GLU A 22 3.79 27.08 19.48
C GLU A 22 3.84 26.38 20.85
N ASP A 23 3.51 25.08 20.92
CA ASP A 23 3.62 24.32 22.17
C ASP A 23 5.10 24.21 22.56
N GLU A 24 5.47 24.74 23.73
CA GLU A 24 6.84 24.74 24.23
C GLU A 24 7.42 23.31 24.34
N ARG A 25 6.57 22.29 24.48
CA ARG A 25 6.98 20.88 24.50
C ARG A 25 7.56 20.41 23.17
N LEU A 26 7.10 20.95 22.03
CA LEU A 26 7.58 20.51 20.71
C LEU A 26 9.07 20.82 20.54
N GLU A 27 9.46 22.06 20.81
CA GLU A 27 10.87 22.46 20.73
C GLU A 27 11.72 21.79 21.81
N ALA A 28 11.16 21.59 23.01
CA ALA A 28 11.85 20.89 24.08
C ALA A 28 12.11 19.42 23.73
N ASP A 29 11.13 18.69 23.20
CA ASP A 29 11.25 17.30 22.77
C ASP A 29 12.26 17.17 21.61
N LEU A 30 12.24 18.08 20.64
CA LEU A 30 13.23 18.12 19.54
C LEU A 30 14.65 18.40 20.03
N ALA A 31 14.82 19.26 21.04
CA ALA A 31 16.13 19.49 21.64
C ALA A 31 16.60 18.26 22.45
N GLN A 32 15.69 17.66 23.22
CA GLN A 32 15.95 16.48 24.04
C GLN A 32 16.39 15.28 23.18
N THR A 33 15.72 15.02 22.06
CA THR A 33 16.09 13.93 21.14
C THR A 33 17.52 14.09 20.60
N VAL A 34 17.97 15.33 20.35
CA VAL A 34 19.37 15.60 19.94
C VAL A 34 20.33 15.32 21.08
N GLU A 35 20.02 15.77 22.31
CA GLU A 35 20.86 15.51 23.48
C GLU A 35 20.96 14.00 23.78
N ASP A 36 19.83 13.30 23.74
CA ASP A 36 19.76 11.86 23.99
C ASP A 36 20.46 11.07 22.90
N ALA A 37 20.32 11.45 21.62
CA ALA A 37 21.05 10.79 20.53
C ALA A 37 22.56 10.94 20.68
N ASN A 38 23.05 12.13 21.03
CA ASN A 38 24.47 12.35 21.31
C ASN A 38 24.95 11.54 22.53
N ALA A 39 24.13 11.46 23.58
CA ALA A 39 24.44 10.68 24.78
C ALA A 39 24.46 9.17 24.50
N PHE A 40 23.49 8.68 23.71
CA PHE A 40 23.38 7.30 23.23
C PHE A 40 24.62 6.93 22.40
N SER A 41 24.97 7.76 21.41
CA SER A 41 26.19 7.62 20.62
C SER A 41 27.44 7.60 21.50
N GLY A 42 27.56 8.56 22.42
CA GLY A 42 28.65 8.61 23.41
C GLY A 42 28.73 7.38 24.32
N ARG A 43 27.65 6.61 24.50
CA ARG A 43 27.60 5.36 25.29
C ARG A 43 27.88 4.10 24.46
N TYR A 44 27.38 4.01 23.24
CA TYR A 44 27.35 2.74 22.50
C TYR A 44 28.16 2.74 21.22
N HIS A 45 28.53 3.89 20.66
CA HIS A 45 29.33 3.95 19.45
C HIS A 45 30.69 3.25 19.64
N GLY A 46 31.02 2.37 18.70
CA GLY A 46 32.17 1.47 18.68
C GLY A 46 32.07 0.29 19.63
N ARG A 47 30.93 0.08 20.29
CA ARG A 47 30.78 -0.89 21.39
C ARG A 47 29.63 -1.86 21.21
N VAL A 48 28.74 -1.71 20.22
CA VAL A 48 27.52 -2.53 20.08
C VAL A 48 27.85 -4.03 20.05
N GLY A 49 28.87 -4.43 19.28
CA GLY A 49 29.29 -5.84 19.20
C GLY A 49 29.92 -6.43 20.46
N THR A 50 30.23 -5.60 21.46
CA THR A 50 30.83 -6.03 22.74
C THR A 50 29.82 -6.13 23.87
N LEU A 51 28.57 -5.68 23.65
CA LEU A 51 27.52 -5.70 24.66
C LEU A 51 27.11 -7.15 25.00
N GLY A 52 26.74 -7.38 26.26
CA GLY A 52 25.96 -8.56 26.65
C GLY A 52 24.49 -8.39 26.28
N ALA A 53 23.70 -9.47 26.34
CA ALA A 53 22.28 -9.43 25.95
C ALA A 53 21.47 -8.39 26.73
N ALA A 54 21.67 -8.31 28.06
CA ALA A 54 20.97 -7.32 28.90
C ALA A 54 21.37 -5.87 28.58
N ASP A 55 22.66 -5.60 28.33
CA ASP A 55 23.11 -4.25 27.97
C ASP A 55 22.63 -3.87 26.55
N LEU A 56 22.56 -4.83 25.63
CA LEU A 56 22.00 -4.63 24.30
C LEU A 56 20.50 -4.36 24.36
N ALA A 57 19.75 -5.09 25.19
CA ALA A 57 18.33 -4.83 25.43
C ALA A 57 18.11 -3.40 25.92
N GLY A 58 18.86 -2.97 26.94
CA GLY A 58 18.80 -1.60 27.45
C GLY A 58 19.18 -0.54 26.40
N ALA A 59 20.13 -0.83 25.51
CA ALA A 59 20.44 0.04 24.38
C ALA A 59 19.28 0.13 23.38
N ILE A 60 18.58 -0.97 23.10
CA ILE A 60 17.44 -0.98 22.18
C ILE A 60 16.26 -0.20 22.77
N GLU A 61 15.94 -0.39 24.06
CA GLU A 61 14.92 0.39 24.78
C GLU A 61 15.20 1.90 24.70
N GLU A 62 16.45 2.29 24.93
CA GLU A 62 16.87 3.69 24.87
C GLU A 62 16.75 4.24 23.44
N LEU A 63 17.19 3.47 22.44
CA LEU A 63 17.07 3.84 21.03
C LEU A 63 15.60 3.99 20.60
N GLU A 64 14.74 3.09 21.08
CA GLU A 64 13.30 3.09 20.82
C GLU A 64 12.65 4.34 21.40
N ALA A 65 12.97 4.70 22.64
CA ALA A 65 12.47 5.90 23.30
C ALA A 65 12.86 7.20 22.58
N ILE A 66 14.11 7.30 22.11
CA ILE A 66 14.59 8.46 21.34
C ILE A 66 13.81 8.59 20.03
N ARG A 67 13.65 7.47 19.31
CA ARG A 67 12.93 7.46 18.03
C ARG A 67 11.44 7.74 18.20
N GLU A 68 10.83 7.23 19.27
CA GLU A 68 9.42 7.49 19.56
C GLU A 68 9.17 8.97 19.84
N LEU A 69 10.01 9.61 20.66
CA LEU A 69 9.89 11.03 20.96
C LEU A 69 10.05 11.90 19.70
N LEU A 70 10.99 11.53 18.82
CA LEU A 70 11.18 12.20 17.54
C LEU A 70 9.98 12.01 16.61
N GLN A 71 9.50 10.77 16.46
CA GLN A 71 8.37 10.43 15.59
C GLN A 71 7.07 11.07 16.07
N LYS A 72 6.92 11.33 17.37
CA LYS A 72 5.79 12.09 17.92
C LYS A 72 5.77 13.52 17.37
N ALA A 73 6.92 14.19 17.32
CA ALA A 73 7.07 15.52 16.75
C ALA A 73 6.82 15.52 15.23
N GLU A 74 7.37 14.54 14.51
CA GLU A 74 7.14 14.35 13.07
C GLU A 74 5.65 14.16 12.77
N THR A 75 5.00 13.26 13.50
CA THR A 75 3.57 12.98 13.37
C THR A 75 2.76 14.26 13.52
N PHE A 76 3.04 15.06 14.56
CA PHE A 76 2.31 16.30 14.76
C PHE A 76 2.49 17.29 13.60
N ALA A 77 3.73 17.50 13.17
CA ALA A 77 4.03 18.43 12.09
C ALA A 77 3.39 17.98 10.76
N TYR A 78 3.45 16.68 10.47
CA TYR A 78 2.84 16.08 9.28
C TYR A 78 1.32 16.22 9.30
N LEU A 79 0.64 15.76 10.36
CA LEU A 79 -0.82 15.87 10.46
C LEU A 79 -1.27 17.34 10.44
N HIS A 80 -0.53 18.24 11.10
CA HIS A 80 -0.81 19.67 11.02
C HIS A 80 -0.72 20.18 9.58
N PHE A 81 0.34 19.84 8.85
CA PHE A 81 0.50 20.17 7.43
C PHE A 81 -0.62 19.63 6.54
N CYS A 82 -1.02 18.36 6.70
CA CYS A 82 -2.04 17.74 5.85
C CYS A 82 -3.41 18.43 5.91
N THR A 83 -3.73 19.16 6.98
CA THR A 83 -5.01 19.88 7.07
C THR A 83 -5.03 21.22 6.32
N ASP A 84 -3.87 21.74 5.91
CA ASP A 84 -3.75 22.85 4.95
C ASP A 84 -2.33 22.89 4.35
N THR A 85 -2.15 22.18 3.25
CA THR A 85 -0.88 22.04 2.53
C THR A 85 -0.46 23.33 1.80
N ALA A 86 -1.37 24.29 1.65
CA ALA A 86 -1.09 25.57 1.01
C ALA A 86 -0.57 26.64 2.00
N ASP A 87 -0.66 26.37 3.31
CA ASP A 87 -0.16 27.27 4.36
C ASP A 87 1.37 27.14 4.49
N PRO A 88 2.14 28.18 4.12
CA PRO A 88 3.60 28.14 4.17
C PRO A 88 4.15 27.99 5.59
N THR A 89 3.41 28.40 6.62
CA THR A 89 3.87 28.25 8.01
C THR A 89 3.89 26.79 8.46
N ARG A 90 2.92 26.00 7.99
CA ARG A 90 2.84 24.57 8.27
C ARG A 90 3.91 23.78 7.52
N GLY A 91 4.12 24.14 6.25
CA GLY A 91 5.23 23.59 5.46
C GLY A 91 6.59 23.89 6.10
N ALA A 92 6.79 25.10 6.62
CA ALA A 92 8.02 25.46 7.33
C ALA A 92 8.22 24.67 8.62
N LEU A 93 7.15 24.40 9.38
CA LEU A 93 7.23 23.55 10.58
C LEU A 93 7.59 22.11 10.23
N LEU A 94 6.92 21.51 9.24
CA LEU A 94 7.21 20.15 8.77
C LEU A 94 8.69 20.04 8.36
N GLN A 95 9.15 20.95 7.50
CA GLN A 95 10.55 20.98 7.05
C GLN A 95 11.54 21.10 8.22
N LYS A 96 11.24 21.97 9.20
CA LYS A 96 12.09 22.14 10.39
C LYS A 96 12.21 20.84 11.18
N VAL A 97 11.10 20.12 11.38
CA VAL A 97 11.09 18.85 12.10
C VAL A 97 11.83 17.77 11.31
N GLU A 98 11.62 17.69 9.99
CA GLU A 98 12.33 16.76 9.10
C GLU A 98 13.86 16.98 9.13
N GLU A 99 14.33 18.23 9.11
CA GLU A 99 15.77 18.55 9.22
C GLU A 99 16.37 18.11 10.56
N ARG A 100 15.62 18.27 11.66
CA ARG A 100 16.05 17.80 12.99
C ARG A 100 16.07 16.28 13.05
N SER A 101 15.05 15.64 12.49
CA SER A 101 14.99 14.18 12.41
C SER A 101 16.15 13.61 11.63
N ALA A 102 16.47 14.19 10.46
CA ALA A 102 17.61 13.76 9.65
C ALA A 102 18.94 13.84 10.43
N ALA A 103 19.13 14.88 11.25
CA ALA A 103 20.32 15.02 12.09
C ALA A 103 20.37 13.94 13.19
N VAL A 104 19.27 13.68 13.89
CA VAL A 104 19.18 12.63 14.92
C VAL A 104 19.37 11.23 14.31
N ALA A 105 18.72 10.95 13.18
CA ALA A 105 18.86 9.69 12.46
C ALA A 105 20.31 9.44 12.02
N THR A 106 21.02 10.49 11.60
CA THR A 106 22.45 10.41 11.26
C THR A 106 23.30 10.03 12.47
N GLU A 107 23.05 10.66 13.62
CA GLU A 107 23.80 10.38 14.86
C GLU A 107 23.55 8.96 15.38
N LEU A 108 22.34 8.41 15.21
CA LEU A 108 21.97 7.07 15.66
C LEU A 108 22.33 5.95 14.66
N LEU A 109 22.71 6.30 13.43
CA LEU A 109 22.91 5.33 12.34
C LEU A 109 23.97 4.27 12.67
N PHE A 110 24.98 4.61 13.48
CA PHE A 110 26.04 3.68 13.87
C PHE A 110 25.48 2.40 14.50
N PHE A 111 24.38 2.47 15.26
CA PHE A 111 23.86 1.31 15.98
C PHE A 111 23.44 0.20 15.02
N GLN A 112 22.67 0.57 14.00
CA GLN A 112 22.25 -0.39 12.96
C GLN A 112 23.45 -0.94 12.20
N LEU A 113 24.43 -0.10 11.86
CA LEU A 113 25.63 -0.50 11.12
C LEU A 113 26.51 -1.46 11.94
N GLU A 114 26.76 -1.15 13.21
CA GLU A 114 27.57 -1.99 14.09
C GLU A 114 26.85 -3.29 14.42
N TRP A 115 25.54 -3.25 14.69
CA TRP A 115 24.73 -4.45 14.86
C TRP A 115 24.78 -5.33 13.61
N ALA A 116 24.63 -4.74 12.42
CA ALA A 116 24.73 -5.45 11.16
C ALA A 116 26.12 -6.06 10.92
N ALA A 117 27.18 -5.53 11.54
CA ALA A 117 28.56 -6.00 11.43
C ALA A 117 28.96 -7.08 12.45
N VAL A 118 28.24 -7.25 13.57
CA VAL A 118 28.56 -8.28 14.60
C VAL A 118 28.71 -9.69 14.00
N PRO A 119 29.72 -10.50 14.31
CA PRO A 119 29.86 -11.85 13.75
C PRO A 119 28.66 -12.76 14.03
N ASP A 120 28.30 -13.65 13.09
CA ASP A 120 27.09 -14.48 13.18
C ASP A 120 27.06 -15.36 14.44
N ASP A 121 28.19 -15.95 14.83
CA ASP A 121 28.28 -16.75 16.08
C ASP A 121 27.89 -15.94 17.31
N ARG A 122 28.34 -14.67 17.39
CA ARG A 122 28.02 -13.77 18.50
C ARG A 122 26.57 -13.29 18.43
N THR A 123 26.07 -13.00 17.24
CA THR A 123 24.66 -12.64 17.04
C THR A 123 23.75 -13.79 17.47
N ASN A 124 24.03 -15.02 17.06
CA ASN A 124 23.25 -16.20 17.43
C ASN A 124 23.29 -16.46 18.94
N GLU A 125 24.45 -16.27 19.58
CA GLU A 125 24.58 -16.35 21.04
C GLU A 125 23.71 -15.30 21.74
N LEU A 126 23.79 -14.03 21.32
CA LEU A 126 23.00 -12.93 21.90
C LEU A 126 21.50 -13.17 21.71
N LEU A 127 21.09 -13.47 20.48
CA LEU A 127 19.68 -13.71 20.16
C LEU A 127 19.14 -14.93 20.90
N ALA A 128 19.95 -15.91 21.32
CA ALA A 128 19.44 -17.04 22.11
C ALA A 128 19.02 -16.67 23.55
N ASP A 129 19.41 -15.49 24.04
CA ASP A 129 19.09 -15.01 25.39
C ASP A 129 17.66 -14.43 25.45
N ASP A 130 16.93 -14.77 26.52
CA ASP A 130 15.55 -14.32 26.74
C ASP A 130 15.46 -12.79 26.91
N ALA A 131 16.54 -12.10 27.31
CA ALA A 131 16.55 -10.65 27.44
C ALA A 131 16.30 -9.90 26.11
N LEU A 132 16.48 -10.57 24.97
CA LEU A 132 16.23 -10.00 23.63
C LEU A 132 14.98 -10.57 22.95
N SER A 133 14.13 -11.33 23.66
CA SER A 133 12.96 -11.98 23.05
C SER A 133 12.07 -11.00 22.32
N ASP A 134 11.87 -9.81 22.90
CA ASP A 134 10.92 -8.82 22.41
C ASP A 134 11.43 -8.10 21.16
N TRP A 135 12.74 -7.99 20.97
CA TRP A 135 13.36 -7.34 19.79
C TRP A 135 14.07 -8.33 18.86
N ARG A 136 13.92 -9.64 19.08
CA ARG A 136 14.58 -10.67 18.27
C ARG A 136 14.36 -10.44 16.79
N HIS A 137 13.10 -10.26 16.40
CA HIS A 137 12.73 -10.05 15.02
C HIS A 137 13.31 -8.76 14.45
N PHE A 138 13.17 -7.63 15.18
CA PHE A 138 13.79 -6.36 14.80
C PHE A 138 15.30 -6.50 14.53
N LEU A 139 16.02 -7.22 15.41
CA LEU A 139 17.45 -7.46 15.29
C LEU A 139 17.81 -8.40 14.12
N GLU A 140 17.03 -9.45 13.88
CA GLU A 140 17.19 -10.35 12.72
C GLU A 140 16.93 -9.60 11.41
N SER A 141 15.84 -8.82 11.35
CA SER A 141 15.44 -7.99 10.21
C SER A 141 16.50 -6.94 9.88
N ALA A 142 17.12 -6.31 10.89
CA ALA A 142 18.23 -5.37 10.69
C ALA A 142 19.46 -6.00 10.01
N ARG A 143 19.59 -7.33 10.03
CA ARG A 143 20.72 -8.09 9.47
C ARG A 143 20.40 -8.84 8.19
N ARG A 144 19.15 -8.87 7.73
CA ARG A 144 18.71 -9.75 6.63
C ARG A 144 19.48 -9.56 5.33
N PHE A 145 19.95 -8.34 5.07
CA PHE A 145 20.71 -8.00 3.88
C PHE A 145 22.21 -8.30 4.00
N ARG A 146 22.71 -8.68 5.18
CA ARG A 146 24.13 -8.96 5.44
C ARG A 146 24.76 -9.94 4.44
N PRO A 147 24.11 -11.05 4.04
CA PRO A 147 24.66 -11.96 3.03
C PRO A 147 24.85 -11.32 1.65
N HIS A 148 24.21 -10.18 1.41
CA HIS A 148 24.16 -9.44 0.15
C HIS A 148 24.90 -8.09 0.23
N LEU A 149 25.57 -7.80 1.34
CA LEU A 149 26.43 -6.63 1.48
C LEU A 149 27.76 -6.85 0.74
N LEU A 150 28.23 -5.81 0.09
CA LEU A 150 29.56 -5.74 -0.50
C LEU A 150 30.59 -5.36 0.56
N SER A 151 31.86 -5.23 0.15
CA SER A 151 32.86 -4.63 1.05
C SER A 151 32.54 -3.15 1.33
N GLU A 152 32.97 -2.63 2.48
CA GLU A 152 32.73 -1.23 2.87
C GLU A 152 33.14 -0.20 1.78
N PRO A 153 34.30 -0.31 1.11
CA PRO A 153 34.63 0.60 0.00
C PRO A 153 33.67 0.49 -1.19
N GLU A 154 33.17 -0.72 -1.50
CA GLU A 154 32.21 -0.93 -2.60
C GLU A 154 30.86 -0.32 -2.26
N GLU A 155 30.35 -0.55 -1.04
CA GLU A 155 29.09 0.06 -0.56
C GLU A 155 29.17 1.59 -0.58
N LYS A 156 30.30 2.16 -0.11
CA LYS A 156 30.51 3.61 -0.15
C LYS A 156 30.49 4.17 -1.58
N VAL A 157 31.15 3.49 -2.52
CA VAL A 157 31.14 3.92 -3.93
C VAL A 157 29.72 3.85 -4.51
N LEU A 158 28.95 2.79 -4.23
CA LEU A 158 27.56 2.68 -4.69
C LEU A 158 26.70 3.79 -4.09
N ALA A 159 26.81 4.05 -2.79
CA ALA A 159 26.07 5.11 -2.10
C ALA A 159 26.41 6.51 -2.66
N GLU A 160 27.70 6.83 -2.87
CA GLU A 160 28.12 8.11 -3.45
C GLU A 160 27.66 8.29 -4.91
N LYS A 161 27.54 7.18 -5.67
CA LYS A 161 27.06 7.22 -7.06
C LYS A 161 25.54 7.31 -7.16
N GLN A 162 24.80 6.80 -6.17
CA GLN A 162 23.34 6.67 -6.18
C GLN A 162 22.61 7.96 -6.64
N PRO A 163 22.93 9.16 -6.12
CA PRO A 163 22.24 10.41 -6.52
C PRO A 163 22.43 10.77 -7.99
N THR A 164 23.55 10.36 -8.59
CA THR A 164 23.89 10.60 -10.00
C THR A 164 23.62 9.39 -10.91
N GLY A 165 23.30 8.24 -10.33
CA GLY A 165 22.92 7.00 -10.99
C GLY A 165 21.40 6.81 -10.95
N LEU A 166 20.93 5.73 -10.32
CA LEU A 166 19.52 5.34 -10.25
C LEU A 166 18.57 6.51 -9.89
N SER A 167 18.87 7.29 -8.84
CA SER A 167 18.03 8.42 -8.42
C SER A 167 17.85 9.47 -9.50
N ALA A 168 18.88 9.73 -10.31
CA ALA A 168 18.79 10.70 -11.39
C ALA A 168 17.84 10.21 -12.50
N TRP A 169 17.85 8.91 -12.81
CA TRP A 169 16.95 8.29 -13.78
C TRP A 169 15.50 8.26 -13.31
N VAL A 170 15.27 7.90 -12.05
CA VAL A 170 13.95 7.96 -11.42
C VAL A 170 13.40 9.39 -11.46
N ARG A 171 14.22 10.38 -11.06
CA ARG A 171 13.81 11.80 -11.13
C ARG A 171 13.54 12.26 -12.55
N LEU A 172 14.37 11.84 -13.51
CA LEU A 172 14.18 12.18 -14.92
C LEU A 172 12.84 11.63 -15.42
N PHE A 173 12.50 10.38 -15.10
CA PHE A 173 11.19 9.78 -15.42
C PHE A 173 10.03 10.63 -14.88
N THR A 174 10.09 11.01 -13.60
CA THR A 174 9.06 11.86 -12.99
C THR A 174 8.93 13.18 -13.75
N GLN A 175 10.05 13.84 -14.03
CA GLN A 175 10.05 15.12 -14.74
C GLN A 175 9.45 15.02 -16.15
N VAL A 176 9.89 14.04 -16.96
CA VAL A 176 9.39 13.91 -18.34
C VAL A 176 7.95 13.42 -18.41
N THR A 177 7.47 12.70 -17.39
CA THR A 177 6.08 12.24 -17.32
C THR A 177 5.15 13.38 -16.87
N GLN A 178 5.60 14.22 -15.94
CA GLN A 178 4.83 15.39 -15.48
C GLN A 178 4.66 16.46 -16.56
N THR A 179 5.53 16.50 -17.57
CA THR A 179 5.43 17.43 -18.71
C THR A 179 4.54 16.93 -19.84
N ILE A 180 3.91 15.75 -19.70
CA ILE A 180 3.01 15.23 -20.74
C ILE A 180 1.73 16.08 -20.73
N GLU A 181 1.52 16.80 -21.82
CA GLU A 181 0.31 17.55 -22.11
C GLU A 181 -0.54 16.74 -23.10
N VAL A 182 -1.82 16.58 -22.78
CA VAL A 182 -2.80 15.87 -23.61
C VAL A 182 -3.77 16.89 -24.21
N PRO A 183 -3.67 17.19 -25.52
CA PRO A 183 -4.59 18.11 -26.18
C PRO A 183 -5.99 17.47 -26.26
N PHE A 184 -6.94 17.98 -25.48
CA PHE A 184 -8.30 17.43 -25.43
C PHE A 184 -9.36 18.53 -25.26
N GLU A 185 -10.36 18.53 -26.13
CA GLU A 185 -11.51 19.46 -26.10
C GLU A 185 -11.10 20.95 -26.06
N GLY A 186 -10.05 21.30 -26.81
CA GLY A 186 -9.55 22.67 -26.95
C GLY A 186 -8.75 23.19 -25.75
N LYS A 187 -8.29 22.29 -24.88
CA LYS A 187 -7.40 22.58 -23.75
C LYS A 187 -6.27 21.56 -23.70
N ASP A 188 -5.12 21.98 -23.20
CA ASP A 188 -4.04 21.06 -22.84
C ASP A 188 -4.25 20.60 -21.40
N MET A 189 -4.51 19.31 -21.22
CA MET A 189 -4.73 18.68 -19.92
C MET A 189 -3.45 18.00 -19.45
N THR A 190 -3.24 17.94 -18.13
CA THR A 190 -2.22 17.03 -17.59
C THR A 190 -2.63 15.58 -17.85
N LEU A 191 -1.66 14.67 -17.92
CA LEU A 191 -1.93 13.24 -18.13
C LEU A 191 -2.96 12.67 -17.14
N ASP A 192 -2.86 13.01 -15.85
CA ASP A 192 -3.79 12.52 -14.82
C ASP A 192 -5.24 13.01 -15.04
N VAL A 193 -5.40 14.29 -15.43
CA VAL A 193 -6.71 14.84 -15.76
C VAL A 193 -7.28 14.14 -16.99
N ALA A 194 -6.47 13.91 -18.03
CA ALA A 194 -6.91 13.19 -19.22
C ALA A 194 -7.29 11.72 -18.91
N LEU A 195 -6.50 11.01 -18.10
CA LEU A 195 -6.81 9.64 -17.66
C LEU A 195 -8.15 9.57 -16.89
N SER A 196 -8.49 10.60 -16.11
CA SER A 196 -9.78 10.67 -15.41
C SER A 196 -10.99 10.72 -16.36
N VAL A 197 -10.81 11.23 -17.58
CA VAL A 197 -11.87 11.25 -18.61
C VAL A 197 -12.27 9.84 -19.06
N LEU A 198 -11.42 8.83 -18.87
CA LEU A 198 -11.77 7.43 -19.16
C LEU A 198 -12.89 6.88 -18.26
N TYR A 199 -13.24 7.58 -17.18
CA TYR A 199 -14.37 7.26 -16.30
C TYR A 199 -15.66 8.02 -16.66
N ASP A 200 -15.64 8.83 -17.74
CA ASP A 200 -16.81 9.59 -18.18
C ASP A 200 -17.91 8.65 -18.72
N PRO A 201 -19.20 8.90 -18.44
CA PRO A 201 -20.30 8.11 -19.00
C PRO A 201 -20.37 8.15 -20.53
N ASP A 202 -19.90 9.21 -21.19
CA ASP A 202 -19.90 9.35 -22.65
C ASP A 202 -18.79 8.54 -23.32
N ARG A 203 -19.19 7.50 -24.05
CA ARG A 203 -18.27 6.61 -24.79
C ARG A 203 -17.43 7.32 -25.84
N ASP A 204 -18.02 8.24 -26.61
CA ASP A 204 -17.27 8.97 -27.65
C ASP A 204 -16.18 9.82 -27.00
N ARG A 205 -16.54 10.47 -25.88
CA ARG A 205 -15.59 11.25 -25.09
C ARG A 205 -14.43 10.39 -24.57
N ARG A 206 -14.72 9.20 -24.01
CA ARG A 206 -13.68 8.25 -23.57
C ARG A 206 -12.79 7.79 -24.72
N GLN A 207 -13.38 7.46 -25.87
CA GLN A 207 -12.63 7.02 -27.05
C GLN A 207 -11.67 8.11 -27.55
N ARG A 208 -12.17 9.34 -27.71
CA ARG A 208 -11.34 10.49 -28.10
C ARG A 208 -10.24 10.78 -27.07
N ALA A 209 -10.54 10.65 -25.78
CA ALA A 209 -9.55 10.84 -24.71
C ALA A 209 -8.47 9.75 -24.77
N GLY A 210 -8.83 8.48 -24.95
CA GLY A 210 -7.90 7.37 -25.11
C GLY A 210 -6.94 7.58 -26.28
N ALA A 211 -7.46 8.02 -27.43
CA ALA A 211 -6.64 8.34 -28.60
C ALA A 211 -5.66 9.52 -28.33
N ALA A 212 -6.15 10.60 -27.71
CA ALA A 212 -5.32 11.75 -27.35
C ALA A 212 -4.22 11.38 -26.35
N ILE A 213 -4.51 10.51 -25.37
CA ILE A 213 -3.53 9.99 -24.41
C ILE A 213 -2.46 9.18 -25.15
N THR A 214 -2.85 8.26 -26.04
CA THR A 214 -1.90 7.50 -26.85
C THR A 214 -0.98 8.43 -27.65
N GLU A 215 -1.54 9.43 -28.34
CA GLU A 215 -0.75 10.40 -29.11
C GLU A 215 0.26 11.15 -28.22
N ALA A 216 -0.18 11.64 -27.06
CA ALA A 216 0.68 12.34 -26.12
C ALA A 216 1.79 11.45 -25.52
N LEU A 217 1.55 10.14 -25.40
CA LEU A 217 2.57 9.18 -24.98
C LEU A 217 3.63 8.96 -26.07
N GLN A 218 3.30 9.09 -27.36
CA GLN A 218 4.24 8.78 -28.44
C GLN A 218 5.51 9.66 -28.43
N ASP A 219 5.37 10.98 -28.24
CA ASP A 219 6.47 11.95 -28.41
C ASP A 219 7.66 11.73 -27.46
N GLY A 220 7.40 11.26 -26.23
CA GLY A 220 8.43 11.00 -25.22
C GLY A 220 8.84 9.52 -25.09
N LEU A 221 8.25 8.63 -25.89
CA LEU A 221 8.45 7.18 -25.76
C LEU A 221 9.92 6.74 -25.87
N PRO A 222 10.76 7.27 -26.79
CA PRO A 222 12.17 6.88 -26.87
C PRO A 222 12.95 7.20 -25.58
N VAL A 223 12.67 8.35 -24.96
CA VAL A 223 13.31 8.76 -23.71
C VAL A 223 12.89 7.83 -22.56
N ARG A 224 11.58 7.58 -22.42
CA ARG A 224 11.06 6.70 -21.35
C ARG A 224 11.50 5.25 -21.53
N THR A 225 11.64 4.78 -22.76
CA THR A 225 12.26 3.49 -23.12
C THR A 225 13.71 3.39 -22.66
N TYR A 226 14.51 4.42 -22.92
CA TYR A 226 15.89 4.44 -22.47
C TYR A 226 16.01 4.51 -20.94
N ILE A 227 15.13 5.26 -20.28
CA ILE A 227 15.08 5.33 -18.81
C ILE A 227 14.79 3.93 -18.23
N LEU A 228 13.73 3.25 -18.68
CA LEU A 228 13.41 1.91 -18.19
C LEU A 228 14.56 0.93 -18.45
N ASN A 229 15.12 0.89 -19.67
CA ASN A 229 16.28 0.05 -19.98
C ASN A 229 17.47 0.27 -19.04
N THR A 230 17.73 1.52 -18.67
CA THR A 230 18.85 1.88 -17.79
C THR A 230 18.57 1.40 -16.37
N ILE A 231 17.35 1.56 -15.88
CA ILE A 231 16.93 1.06 -14.55
C ILE A 231 16.99 -0.47 -14.49
N LEU A 232 16.49 -1.16 -15.52
CA LEU A 232 16.57 -2.63 -15.59
C LEU A 232 18.02 -3.12 -15.60
N ALA A 233 18.92 -2.40 -16.30
CA ALA A 233 20.35 -2.71 -16.34
C ALA A 233 21.04 -2.45 -15.00
N ASP A 234 20.75 -1.31 -14.36
CA ASP A 234 21.26 -0.96 -13.02
C ASP A 234 20.83 -2.02 -11.99
N LYS A 235 19.55 -2.41 -11.99
CA LYS A 235 19.02 -3.48 -11.15
C LYS A 235 19.72 -4.82 -11.38
N TRP A 236 20.01 -5.18 -12.63
CA TRP A 236 20.76 -6.41 -12.93
C TRP A 236 22.21 -6.35 -12.42
N VAL A 237 22.87 -5.19 -12.54
CA VAL A 237 24.22 -5.00 -12.01
C VAL A 237 24.22 -5.14 -10.49
N ASP A 238 23.30 -4.47 -9.80
CA ASP A 238 23.15 -4.55 -8.34
C ASP A 238 22.87 -5.99 -7.90
N ASP A 239 21.94 -6.68 -8.56
CA ASP A 239 21.62 -8.08 -8.26
C ASP A 239 22.83 -9.01 -8.37
N ARG A 240 23.65 -8.83 -9.42
CA ARG A 240 24.86 -9.63 -9.62
C ARG A 240 25.93 -9.31 -8.58
N LEU A 241 26.17 -8.03 -8.28
CA LEU A 241 27.17 -7.63 -7.29
C LEU A 241 26.80 -8.17 -5.91
N ARG A 242 25.52 -8.05 -5.55
CA ARG A 242 24.97 -8.47 -4.26
C ARG A 242 24.57 -9.95 -4.19
N SER A 243 24.84 -10.72 -5.26
CA SER A 243 24.54 -12.15 -5.35
C SER A 243 23.07 -12.52 -5.10
N TYR A 244 22.13 -11.68 -5.56
CA TYR A 244 20.71 -12.02 -5.56
C TYR A 244 20.41 -13.05 -6.67
N PRO A 245 19.66 -14.13 -6.36
CA PRO A 245 19.44 -15.24 -7.30
C PRO A 245 18.46 -14.93 -8.44
N SER A 246 17.56 -13.97 -8.23
CA SER A 246 16.51 -13.59 -9.17
C SER A 246 16.35 -12.06 -9.18
N TRP A 247 15.64 -11.51 -10.17
CA TRP A 247 15.40 -10.07 -10.25
C TRP A 247 14.53 -9.55 -9.10
N ILE A 248 13.70 -10.43 -8.52
CA ILE A 248 12.72 -10.08 -7.50
C ILE A 248 13.21 -10.40 -6.07
N ALA A 249 14.27 -11.22 -5.93
CA ALA A 249 14.74 -11.71 -4.63
C ALA A 249 15.04 -10.60 -3.61
N SER A 250 15.67 -9.49 -4.02
CA SER A 250 15.97 -8.40 -3.09
C SER A 250 14.71 -7.69 -2.58
N ARG A 251 13.66 -7.59 -3.41
CA ARG A 251 12.36 -7.07 -3.04
C ARG A 251 11.64 -8.01 -2.09
N ASN A 252 11.64 -9.30 -2.40
CA ASN A 252 11.01 -10.33 -1.57
C ASN A 252 11.67 -10.43 -0.19
N LEU A 253 13.01 -10.35 -0.14
CA LEU A 253 13.76 -10.27 1.10
C LEU A 253 13.36 -9.03 1.93
N GLY A 254 13.22 -7.87 1.28
CA GLY A 254 12.74 -6.65 1.93
C GLY A 254 11.31 -6.73 2.45
N ASN A 255 10.45 -7.50 1.77
CA ASN A 255 9.06 -7.75 2.15
C ASN A 255 8.89 -8.95 3.10
N GLU A 256 9.98 -9.63 3.47
CA GLU A 256 10.00 -10.80 4.36
C GLU A 256 9.22 -12.00 3.83
N VAL A 257 9.16 -12.14 2.51
CA VAL A 257 8.44 -13.21 1.84
C VAL A 257 9.41 -14.07 1.03
N GLU A 258 9.11 -15.37 0.96
CA GLU A 258 9.86 -16.29 0.13
C GLU A 258 9.46 -16.12 -1.35
N ASP A 259 10.41 -16.32 -2.27
CA ASP A 259 10.14 -16.32 -3.72
C ASP A 259 9.02 -17.33 -4.09
N SER A 260 8.96 -18.47 -3.39
CA SER A 260 7.91 -19.49 -3.52
C SER A 260 6.52 -18.96 -3.17
N THR A 261 6.42 -18.12 -2.14
CA THR A 261 5.15 -17.51 -1.70
C THR A 261 4.64 -16.55 -2.76
N VAL A 262 5.52 -15.69 -3.30
CA VAL A 262 5.16 -14.74 -4.36
C VAL A 262 4.78 -15.49 -5.64
N GLN A 263 5.49 -16.56 -5.99
CA GLN A 263 5.15 -17.37 -7.16
C GLN A 263 3.81 -18.10 -6.98
N ALA A 264 3.50 -18.64 -5.79
CA ALA A 264 2.21 -19.26 -5.50
C ALA A 264 1.04 -18.27 -5.65
N LEU A 265 1.20 -17.03 -5.19
CA LEU A 265 0.24 -15.93 -5.40
C LEU A 265 0.03 -15.65 -6.90
N VAL A 266 1.12 -15.48 -7.65
CA VAL A 266 1.08 -15.22 -9.09
C VAL A 266 0.37 -16.35 -9.83
N ASP A 267 0.71 -17.60 -9.53
CA ASP A 267 0.13 -18.78 -10.18
C ASP A 267 -1.37 -18.88 -9.88
N ALA A 268 -1.78 -18.65 -8.63
CA ALA A 268 -3.19 -18.63 -8.24
C ALA A 268 -3.97 -17.57 -9.03
N VAL A 269 -3.50 -16.32 -9.06
CA VAL A 269 -4.19 -15.22 -9.75
C VAL A 269 -4.24 -15.42 -11.27
N THR A 270 -3.11 -15.82 -11.88
CA THR A 270 -3.05 -16.05 -13.34
C THR A 270 -3.92 -17.24 -13.77
N SER A 271 -4.07 -18.26 -12.92
CA SER A 271 -4.99 -19.39 -13.18
C SER A 271 -6.47 -18.98 -13.23
N ARG A 272 -6.81 -17.82 -12.64
CA ARG A 272 -8.18 -17.30 -12.54
C ARG A 272 -8.45 -16.06 -13.42
N TYR A 273 -7.68 -15.87 -14.48
CA TYR A 273 -7.96 -14.82 -15.48
C TYR A 273 -9.32 -14.98 -16.19
N ASP A 274 -10.02 -16.11 -15.98
CA ASP A 274 -11.43 -16.26 -16.33
C ASP A 274 -12.35 -15.26 -15.60
N LEU A 275 -12.00 -14.83 -14.38
CA LEU A 275 -12.84 -13.94 -13.56
C LEU A 275 -12.96 -12.52 -14.13
N PRO A 276 -11.85 -11.79 -14.41
CA PRO A 276 -11.95 -10.54 -15.15
C PRO A 276 -12.65 -10.72 -16.50
N ALA A 277 -12.33 -11.81 -17.23
CA ALA A 277 -12.92 -12.05 -18.54
C ALA A 277 -14.45 -12.21 -18.49
N ARG A 278 -14.97 -12.95 -17.50
CA ARG A 278 -16.42 -13.08 -17.25
C ARG A 278 -17.05 -11.73 -16.94
N TRP A 279 -16.46 -10.98 -16.00
CA TRP A 279 -16.97 -9.66 -15.63
C TRP A 279 -17.02 -8.69 -16.80
N TYR A 280 -15.94 -8.57 -17.59
CA TYR A 280 -15.91 -7.60 -18.68
C TYR A 280 -16.81 -7.98 -19.86
N ARG A 281 -17.09 -9.27 -20.07
CA ARG A 281 -18.17 -9.70 -21.00
C ARG A 281 -19.54 -9.25 -20.47
N LEU A 282 -19.82 -9.48 -19.19
CA LEU A 282 -21.06 -9.00 -18.56
C LEU A 282 -21.18 -7.47 -18.63
N LYS A 283 -20.07 -6.75 -18.40
CA LYS A 283 -20.03 -5.29 -18.51
C LYS A 283 -20.38 -4.81 -19.91
N ALA A 284 -19.90 -5.49 -20.95
CA ALA A 284 -20.25 -5.18 -22.33
C ALA A 284 -21.77 -5.31 -22.57
N GLU A 285 -22.37 -6.40 -22.10
CA GLU A 285 -23.82 -6.64 -22.17
C GLU A 285 -24.60 -5.55 -21.42
N LEU A 286 -24.19 -5.20 -20.20
CA LEU A 286 -24.82 -4.17 -19.38
C LEU A 286 -24.72 -2.76 -19.99
N LEU A 287 -23.64 -2.46 -20.70
CA LEU A 287 -23.45 -1.21 -21.44
C LEU A 287 -24.16 -1.22 -22.81
N GLY A 288 -24.68 -2.38 -23.25
CA GLY A 288 -25.29 -2.54 -24.57
C GLY A 288 -24.31 -2.38 -25.72
N ILE A 289 -23.06 -2.81 -25.55
CA ILE A 289 -22.01 -2.75 -26.58
C ILE A 289 -21.55 -4.17 -26.98
N ASP A 290 -21.36 -4.40 -28.28
CA ASP A 290 -20.96 -5.72 -28.79
C ASP A 290 -19.49 -6.04 -28.45
N GLU A 291 -18.62 -5.03 -28.52
CA GLU A 291 -17.19 -5.15 -28.23
C GLU A 291 -16.77 -4.06 -27.23
N LEU A 292 -16.17 -4.49 -26.12
CA LEU A 292 -15.61 -3.63 -25.08
C LEU A 292 -14.14 -3.37 -25.39
N ASN A 293 -13.77 -2.12 -25.63
CA ASN A 293 -12.39 -1.72 -25.93
C ASN A 293 -11.67 -1.23 -24.67
N GLU A 294 -10.36 -1.00 -24.73
CA GLU A 294 -9.57 -0.53 -23.59
C GLU A 294 -10.10 0.77 -22.95
N HIS A 295 -10.71 1.65 -23.73
CA HIS A 295 -11.32 2.91 -23.28
C HIS A 295 -12.71 2.75 -22.65
N ASP A 296 -13.32 1.56 -22.74
CA ASP A 296 -14.60 1.24 -22.12
C ASP A 296 -14.45 0.60 -20.73
N ARG A 297 -13.24 0.16 -20.37
CA ARG A 297 -12.97 -0.58 -19.12
C ARG A 297 -13.45 0.14 -17.87
N TYR A 298 -13.33 1.47 -17.84
CA TYR A 298 -13.67 2.31 -16.68
C TYR A 298 -15.03 3.00 -16.82
N ALA A 299 -15.80 2.68 -17.86
CA ALA A 299 -17.13 3.25 -18.05
C ALA A 299 -18.01 2.95 -16.83
N PRO A 300 -18.70 3.95 -16.25
CA PRO A 300 -19.61 3.71 -15.13
C PRO A 300 -20.82 2.91 -15.62
N LEU A 301 -21.18 1.85 -14.88
CA LEU A 301 -22.33 0.99 -15.22
C LEU A 301 -23.67 1.60 -14.82
N LEU A 302 -23.74 2.20 -13.64
CA LEU A 302 -24.95 2.78 -13.08
C LEU A 302 -24.59 4.11 -12.38
N PRO A 303 -25.38 5.18 -12.53
CA PRO A 303 -25.20 6.38 -11.74
C PRO A 303 -25.50 6.05 -10.27
N ASP A 304 -24.51 6.22 -9.38
CA ASP A 304 -24.71 6.10 -7.93
C ASP A 304 -25.28 7.43 -7.40
N GLU A 305 -26.61 7.51 -7.37
CA GLU A 305 -27.33 8.73 -6.96
C GLU A 305 -27.59 8.78 -5.44
N ARG A 306 -27.28 7.72 -4.67
CA ARG A 306 -27.57 7.71 -3.23
C ARG A 306 -26.45 8.37 -2.45
N GLU A 307 -26.77 9.50 -1.83
CA GLU A 307 -25.93 10.09 -0.80
C GLU A 307 -26.06 9.33 0.53
N VAL A 308 -24.92 9.04 1.17
CA VAL A 308 -24.84 8.45 2.52
C VAL A 308 -24.20 9.48 3.44
N GLY A 309 -25.00 10.12 4.29
CA GLY A 309 -24.52 11.13 5.23
C GLY A 309 -23.53 10.54 6.24
N TRP A 310 -22.69 11.39 6.85
CA TRP A 310 -21.64 10.99 7.79
C TRP A 310 -22.15 10.04 8.89
N ASP A 311 -23.22 10.40 9.60
CA ASP A 311 -23.73 9.58 10.71
C ASP A 311 -24.24 8.21 10.25
N GLU A 312 -24.85 8.14 9.07
CA GLU A 312 -25.28 6.87 8.46
C GLU A 312 -24.08 6.02 8.06
N GLY A 313 -23.04 6.63 7.47
CA GLY A 313 -21.78 5.95 7.14
C GLY A 313 -21.09 5.39 8.39
N VAL A 314 -20.99 6.19 9.46
CA VAL A 314 -20.43 5.77 10.75
C VAL A 314 -21.20 4.61 11.35
N ALA A 315 -22.53 4.69 11.40
CA ALA A 315 -23.37 3.62 11.92
C ALA A 315 -23.18 2.33 11.10
N THR A 316 -23.15 2.45 9.77
CA THR A 316 -22.94 1.31 8.85
C THR A 316 -21.64 0.58 9.14
N VAL A 317 -20.52 1.30 9.25
CA VAL A 317 -19.21 0.69 9.51
C VAL A 317 -19.15 0.08 10.92
N LEU A 318 -19.61 0.81 11.93
CA LEU A 318 -19.58 0.31 13.32
C LEU A 318 -20.48 -0.90 13.54
N ASP A 319 -21.65 -0.93 12.91
CA ASP A 319 -22.56 -2.08 12.99
C ASP A 319 -21.97 -3.30 12.28
N ALA A 320 -21.35 -3.12 11.12
CA ALA A 320 -20.62 -4.17 10.43
C ALA A 320 -19.48 -4.72 11.29
N TYR A 321 -18.64 -3.84 11.86
CA TYR A 321 -17.52 -4.23 12.73
C TYR A 321 -18.01 -4.96 13.97
N ARG A 322 -19.13 -4.52 14.55
CA ARG A 322 -19.72 -5.16 15.74
C ARG A 322 -20.31 -6.53 15.43
N SER A 323 -20.81 -6.73 14.21
CA SER A 323 -21.29 -8.04 13.76
C SER A 323 -20.18 -9.07 13.63
N PHE A 324 -18.95 -8.61 13.31
CA PHE A 324 -17.75 -9.45 13.29
C PHE A 324 -17.16 -9.63 14.69
N SER A 325 -16.85 -8.52 15.38
CA SER A 325 -16.21 -8.54 16.70
C SER A 325 -16.59 -7.31 17.53
N PRO A 326 -17.24 -7.50 18.70
CA PRO A 326 -17.52 -6.40 19.64
C PRO A 326 -16.27 -5.67 20.11
N GLU A 327 -15.14 -6.38 20.27
CA GLU A 327 -13.86 -5.78 20.63
C GLU A 327 -13.35 -4.85 19.53
N LEU A 328 -13.41 -5.31 18.27
CA LEU A 328 -12.98 -4.53 17.11
C LEU A 328 -13.82 -3.25 16.97
N ALA A 329 -15.14 -3.38 17.08
CA ALA A 329 -16.04 -2.22 17.08
C ALA A 329 -15.75 -1.25 18.22
N SER A 330 -15.46 -1.75 19.43
CA SER A 330 -15.11 -0.89 20.56
C SER A 330 -13.81 -0.11 20.34
N ILE A 331 -12.85 -0.67 19.60
CA ILE A 331 -11.63 0.05 19.22
C ILE A 331 -11.96 1.11 18.16
N ALA A 332 -12.70 0.75 17.12
CA ALA A 332 -13.12 1.68 16.06
C ALA A 332 -13.97 2.84 16.60
N GLU A 333 -14.85 2.60 17.58
CA GLU A 333 -15.68 3.62 18.23
C GLU A 333 -14.84 4.77 18.83
N ARG A 334 -13.62 4.48 19.30
CA ARG A 334 -12.74 5.51 19.88
C ARG A 334 -12.29 6.55 18.86
N PHE A 335 -12.22 6.20 17.57
CA PHE A 335 -11.77 7.13 16.54
C PHE A 335 -12.69 8.34 16.38
N PHE A 336 -13.97 8.16 16.69
CA PHE A 336 -14.95 9.23 16.63
C PHE A 336 -14.86 10.22 17.81
N ASP A 337 -13.93 10.01 18.76
CA ASP A 337 -13.59 10.96 19.83
C ASP A 337 -12.38 11.84 19.45
N GLY A 338 -12.44 12.41 18.24
CA GLY A 338 -11.45 13.37 17.75
C GLY A 338 -10.18 12.75 17.16
N TYR A 339 -10.21 11.53 16.64
CA TYR A 339 -9.04 10.95 15.93
C TYR A 339 -9.16 11.12 14.40
N ILE A 340 -10.34 11.50 13.91
CA ILE A 340 -10.64 11.65 12.49
C ILE A 340 -10.77 13.13 12.10
N ASP A 341 -10.12 13.53 11.00
CA ASP A 341 -10.40 14.78 10.27
C ASP A 341 -11.09 14.45 8.94
N ALA A 342 -12.43 14.57 8.91
CA ALA A 342 -13.27 14.02 7.84
C ALA A 342 -13.71 14.96 6.70
N PRO A 343 -14.03 16.25 6.94
CA PRO A 343 -14.60 17.09 5.89
C PRO A 343 -13.55 17.47 4.84
N PRO A 344 -13.92 17.57 3.56
CA PRO A 344 -13.08 18.15 2.54
C PRO A 344 -13.00 19.67 2.75
N VAL A 345 -11.79 20.21 2.88
CA VAL A 345 -11.57 21.66 3.02
C VAL A 345 -10.50 22.13 2.05
N SER A 346 -10.60 23.39 1.62
CA SER A 346 -9.59 23.98 0.72
C SER A 346 -8.20 23.88 1.34
N GLY A 347 -7.21 23.47 0.55
CA GLY A 347 -5.82 23.31 0.99
C GLY A 347 -5.51 21.99 1.68
N LYS A 348 -6.52 21.25 2.18
CA LYS A 348 -6.30 19.92 2.78
C LYS A 348 -5.79 18.91 1.76
N GLN A 349 -4.91 18.03 2.20
CA GLN A 349 -4.40 16.92 1.40
C GLN A 349 -5.56 16.06 0.87
N GLY A 350 -5.52 15.76 -0.42
CA GLY A 350 -6.50 14.87 -1.05
C GLY A 350 -6.37 13.41 -0.61
N GLY A 351 -7.37 12.59 -0.94
CA GLY A 351 -7.39 11.16 -0.60
C GLY A 351 -7.80 10.89 0.84
N ALA A 352 -7.32 9.77 1.38
CA ALA A 352 -7.53 9.33 2.75
C ALA A 352 -6.27 8.60 3.24
N PHE A 353 -6.07 8.56 4.57
CA PHE A 353 -5.04 7.73 5.19
C PHE A 353 -5.31 7.50 6.68
N SER A 354 -4.66 6.49 7.23
CA SER A 354 -4.59 6.17 8.65
C SER A 354 -3.13 6.21 9.10
N HIS A 355 -2.78 7.19 9.93
CA HIS A 355 -1.43 7.41 10.43
C HIS A 355 -1.26 6.75 11.81
N PRO A 356 -0.28 5.83 11.99
CA PRO A 356 -0.10 5.06 13.22
C PRO A 356 0.30 5.93 14.43
N ALA A 357 0.84 7.13 14.17
CA ALA A 357 1.42 8.03 15.16
C ALA A 357 2.60 7.37 15.89
N VAL A 358 2.52 7.20 17.20
CA VAL A 358 3.52 6.56 18.06
C VAL A 358 2.83 5.71 19.12
N PRO A 359 3.45 4.64 19.66
CA PRO A 359 2.86 3.78 20.69
C PRO A 359 2.25 4.51 21.90
N SER A 360 2.86 5.61 22.35
CA SER A 360 2.37 6.43 23.45
C SER A 360 1.19 7.35 23.10
N ALA A 361 0.80 7.44 21.82
CA ALA A 361 -0.34 8.21 21.33
C ALA A 361 -1.33 7.31 20.60
N HIS A 362 -2.51 7.83 20.30
CA HIS A 362 -3.45 7.13 19.42
C HIS A 362 -3.17 7.46 17.95
N PRO A 363 -3.51 6.57 17.02
CA PRO A 363 -3.47 6.86 15.58
C PRO A 363 -4.51 7.92 15.18
N TYR A 364 -4.37 8.40 13.94
CA TYR A 364 -5.20 9.45 13.34
C TYR A 364 -5.66 9.06 11.95
N ILE A 365 -6.87 9.44 11.57
CA ILE A 365 -7.41 9.20 10.22
C ILE A 365 -7.73 10.52 9.55
N LEU A 366 -7.28 10.68 8.31
CA LEU A 366 -7.70 11.75 7.42
C LEU A 366 -8.65 11.19 6.36
N LEU A 367 -9.81 11.82 6.20
CA LEU A 367 -10.74 11.54 5.10
C LEU A 367 -11.07 12.82 4.35
N ASN A 368 -11.61 12.67 3.14
CA ASN A 368 -12.29 13.74 2.41
C ASN A 368 -13.71 13.25 2.08
N TYR A 369 -14.56 13.16 3.10
CA TYR A 369 -15.89 12.54 2.99
C TYR A 369 -16.87 13.46 2.25
N THR A 370 -17.43 12.98 1.14
CA THR A 370 -18.34 13.72 0.24
C THR A 370 -19.75 13.12 0.18
N SER A 371 -20.08 12.23 1.11
CA SER A 371 -21.36 11.50 1.18
C SER A 371 -21.64 10.55 0.02
N ARG A 372 -20.60 10.04 -0.66
CA ARG A 372 -20.74 8.97 -1.66
C ARG A 372 -20.69 7.61 -0.97
N ARG A 373 -21.32 6.57 -1.54
CA ARG A 373 -21.21 5.20 -1.00
C ARG A 373 -19.76 4.72 -0.89
N THR A 374 -18.91 5.13 -1.84
CA THR A 374 -17.46 4.86 -1.81
C THR A 374 -16.80 5.42 -0.56
N ASP A 375 -17.28 6.55 -0.03
CA ASP A 375 -16.69 7.19 1.16
C ASP A 375 -16.95 6.35 2.43
N VAL A 376 -18.03 5.56 2.46
CA VAL A 376 -18.31 4.58 3.53
C VAL A 376 -17.30 3.44 3.50
N MET A 377 -16.93 2.96 2.30
CA MET A 377 -15.89 1.95 2.16
C MET A 377 -14.52 2.52 2.53
N THR A 378 -14.21 3.76 2.12
CA THR A 378 -12.98 4.46 2.56
C THR A 378 -12.92 4.61 4.08
N LEU A 379 -14.04 4.97 4.74
CA LEU A 379 -14.09 5.03 6.20
C LEU A 379 -13.83 3.65 6.83
N ALA A 380 -14.42 2.57 6.28
CA ALA A 380 -14.14 1.21 6.74
C ALA A 380 -12.66 0.85 6.55
N HIS A 381 -12.10 1.12 5.38
CA HIS A 381 -10.69 0.88 5.06
C HIS A 381 -9.76 1.52 6.10
N GLU A 382 -9.90 2.83 6.31
CA GLU A 382 -9.03 3.56 7.24
C GLU A 382 -9.24 3.17 8.70
N LEU A 383 -10.47 2.83 9.11
CA LEU A 383 -10.74 2.28 10.44
C LEU A 383 -10.14 0.89 10.61
N GLY A 384 -10.07 0.07 9.55
CA GLY A 384 -9.37 -1.20 9.57
C GLY A 384 -7.89 -1.02 9.89
N HIS A 385 -7.21 -0.10 9.20
CA HIS A 385 -5.85 0.30 9.56
C HIS A 385 -5.77 0.83 10.99
N GLY A 386 -6.66 1.74 11.38
CA GLY A 386 -6.65 2.35 12.71
C GLY A 386 -6.78 1.32 13.84
N VAL A 387 -7.69 0.35 13.69
CA VAL A 387 -7.82 -0.78 14.62
C VAL A 387 -6.52 -1.58 14.71
N HIS A 388 -5.94 -1.93 13.57
CA HIS A 388 -4.68 -2.67 13.52
C HIS A 388 -3.56 -1.92 14.24
N GLN A 389 -3.44 -0.62 14.01
CA GLN A 389 -2.45 0.25 14.65
C GLN A 389 -2.63 0.30 16.17
N VAL A 390 -3.87 0.37 16.67
CA VAL A 390 -4.15 0.32 18.12
C VAL A 390 -3.77 -1.03 18.73
N LEU A 391 -4.03 -2.14 18.03
CA LEU A 391 -3.70 -3.48 18.51
C LEU A 391 -2.19 -3.70 18.53
N ALA A 392 -1.51 -3.41 17.43
CA ALA A 392 -0.07 -3.58 17.26
C ALA A 392 0.76 -2.58 18.08
N GLY A 393 0.24 -1.38 18.37
CA GLY A 393 0.94 -0.34 19.13
C GLY A 393 1.41 -0.77 20.53
N LYS A 394 0.82 -1.82 21.10
CA LYS A 394 1.23 -2.42 22.39
C LYS A 394 2.62 -3.06 22.34
N LEU A 395 3.15 -3.35 21.15
CA LEU A 395 4.44 -4.01 20.95
C LEU A 395 5.64 -3.07 20.97
N GLY A 396 5.42 -1.76 21.11
CA GLY A 396 6.46 -0.76 20.95
C GLY A 396 6.64 -0.32 19.51
N LEU A 397 7.52 0.66 19.30
CA LEU A 397 7.74 1.31 18.02
C LEU A 397 8.37 0.35 16.99
N PHE A 398 9.31 -0.51 17.40
CA PHE A 398 10.03 -1.37 16.46
C PHE A 398 9.24 -2.59 15.99
N ASN A 399 8.26 -3.03 16.77
CA ASN A 399 7.49 -4.23 16.47
C ASN A 399 6.03 -3.94 16.04
N SER A 400 5.55 -2.71 16.21
CA SER A 400 4.18 -2.35 15.82
C SER A 400 4.00 -2.13 14.31
N SER A 401 5.06 -1.71 13.61
CA SER A 401 5.02 -1.48 12.16
C SER A 401 4.97 -2.80 11.40
N THR A 402 4.07 -2.90 10.41
CA THR A 402 3.92 -4.10 9.59
C THR A 402 4.62 -3.95 8.25
N PRO A 403 5.13 -5.06 7.66
CA PRO A 403 5.61 -5.04 6.28
C PRO A 403 4.45 -4.75 5.32
N LEU A 404 4.78 -4.22 4.13
CA LEU A 404 3.80 -3.82 3.11
C LEU A 404 2.82 -4.94 2.73
N THR A 405 3.25 -6.20 2.84
CA THR A 405 2.45 -7.40 2.57
C THR A 405 1.33 -7.63 3.60
N LEU A 406 1.46 -7.11 4.82
CA LEU A 406 0.45 -7.22 5.88
C LEU A 406 -0.29 -5.90 6.16
N ALA A 407 0.18 -4.77 5.61
CA ALA A 407 -0.40 -3.45 5.86
C ALA A 407 -1.90 -3.38 5.51
N GLU A 408 -2.28 -3.97 4.38
CA GLU A 408 -3.65 -4.01 3.86
C GLU A 408 -4.53 -5.11 4.49
N CYS A 409 -3.97 -5.91 5.40
CA CYS A 409 -4.68 -7.05 5.98
C CYS A 409 -5.98 -6.61 6.68
N ALA A 410 -5.90 -5.54 7.47
CA ALA A 410 -7.00 -5.11 8.31
C ALA A 410 -8.00 -4.19 7.58
N SER A 411 -7.51 -3.34 6.70
CA SER A 411 -8.30 -2.38 5.92
C SER A 411 -9.24 -3.12 4.95
N ILE A 412 -8.70 -4.00 4.12
CA ILE A 412 -9.47 -4.79 3.14
C ILE A 412 -10.43 -5.77 3.83
N PHE A 413 -10.03 -6.37 4.96
CA PHE A 413 -10.94 -7.21 5.74
C PHE A 413 -12.10 -6.39 6.31
N GLY A 414 -11.82 -5.19 6.84
CA GLY A 414 -12.83 -4.24 7.31
C GLY A 414 -13.82 -3.83 6.21
N GLU A 415 -13.31 -3.57 5.01
CA GLU A 415 -14.14 -3.35 3.82
C GLU A 415 -14.98 -4.57 3.43
N ALA A 416 -14.45 -5.79 3.54
CA ALA A 416 -15.19 -7.01 3.23
C ALA A 416 -16.38 -7.21 4.16
N VAL A 417 -16.16 -7.06 5.48
CA VAL A 417 -17.23 -7.12 6.49
C VAL A 417 -18.28 -6.03 6.26
N THR A 418 -17.83 -4.79 5.99
CA THR A 418 -18.74 -3.66 5.76
C THR A 418 -19.54 -3.82 4.49
N PHE A 419 -18.91 -4.21 3.39
CA PHE A 419 -19.58 -4.43 2.12
C PHE A 419 -20.59 -5.57 2.18
N SER A 420 -20.25 -6.68 2.82
CA SER A 420 -21.18 -7.81 3.00
C SER A 420 -22.46 -7.34 3.68
N ARG A 421 -22.34 -6.50 4.72
CA ARG A 421 -23.47 -5.88 5.41
C ARG A 421 -24.27 -4.93 4.50
N VAL A 422 -23.59 -4.00 3.83
CA VAL A 422 -24.23 -3.02 2.92
C VAL A 422 -24.96 -3.72 1.78
N LEU A 423 -24.35 -4.75 1.21
CA LEU A 423 -24.94 -5.56 0.16
C LEU A 423 -26.16 -6.31 0.69
N ALA A 424 -26.11 -6.92 1.88
CA ALA A 424 -27.25 -7.62 2.47
C ALA A 424 -28.45 -6.70 2.76
N ASP A 425 -28.20 -5.45 3.13
CA ASP A 425 -29.24 -4.46 3.43
C ASP A 425 -29.81 -3.78 2.15
N GLU A 426 -29.15 -3.90 0.99
CA GLU A 426 -29.64 -3.39 -0.29
C GLU A 426 -30.66 -4.34 -0.92
N SER A 427 -31.90 -3.87 -1.02
CA SER A 427 -33.04 -4.65 -1.49
C SER A 427 -33.31 -4.50 -2.99
N ASP A 428 -32.84 -3.40 -3.60
CA ASP A 428 -32.99 -3.18 -5.05
C ASP A 428 -31.93 -3.99 -5.82
N PRO A 429 -32.32 -4.93 -6.71
CA PRO A 429 -31.38 -5.68 -7.53
C PRO A 429 -30.42 -4.81 -8.34
N ARG A 430 -30.86 -3.63 -8.80
CA ARG A 430 -29.98 -2.69 -9.53
C ARG A 430 -28.96 -2.06 -8.61
N GLY A 431 -29.37 -1.62 -7.41
CA GLY A 431 -28.47 -1.14 -6.36
C GLY A 431 -27.43 -2.19 -5.96
N ARG A 432 -27.84 -3.46 -5.79
CA ARG A 432 -26.93 -4.58 -5.49
C ARG A 432 -25.90 -4.80 -6.60
N LEU A 433 -26.35 -4.78 -7.85
CA LEU A 433 -25.46 -4.91 -9.01
C LEU A 433 -24.45 -3.75 -9.09
N ALA A 434 -24.87 -2.52 -8.80
CA ALA A 434 -23.98 -1.36 -8.76
C ALA A 434 -22.87 -1.50 -7.70
N LEU A 435 -23.24 -1.97 -6.49
CA LEU A 435 -22.29 -2.23 -5.41
C LEU A 435 -21.28 -3.31 -5.80
N LEU A 436 -21.75 -4.43 -6.33
CA LEU A 436 -20.90 -5.52 -6.81
C LEU A 436 -19.97 -5.05 -7.94
N ALA A 437 -20.49 -4.26 -8.88
CA ALA A 437 -19.71 -3.70 -9.99
C ALA A 437 -18.50 -2.90 -9.50
N GLY A 438 -18.73 -1.92 -8.62
CA GLY A 438 -17.66 -1.09 -8.09
C GLY A 438 -16.62 -1.90 -7.32
N ARG A 439 -17.07 -2.86 -6.50
CA ARG A 439 -16.16 -3.72 -5.74
C ARG A 439 -15.34 -4.66 -6.63
N LEU A 440 -15.99 -5.33 -7.60
CA LEU A 440 -15.33 -6.25 -8.53
C LEU A 440 -14.28 -5.51 -9.36
N GLU A 441 -14.59 -4.33 -9.91
CA GLU A 441 -13.64 -3.53 -10.68
C GLU A 441 -12.45 -3.06 -9.83
N GLY A 442 -12.69 -2.67 -8.57
CA GLY A 442 -11.63 -2.39 -7.61
C GLY A 442 -10.72 -3.59 -7.38
N MET A 443 -11.29 -4.77 -7.11
CA MET A 443 -10.52 -6.00 -6.92
C MET A 443 -9.75 -6.41 -8.19
N PHE A 444 -10.32 -6.25 -9.39
CA PHE A 444 -9.61 -6.51 -10.63
C PHE A 444 -8.45 -5.53 -10.86
N ALA A 445 -8.60 -4.27 -10.45
CA ALA A 445 -7.53 -3.27 -10.52
C ALA A 445 -6.41 -3.52 -9.49
N SER A 446 -6.74 -3.98 -8.28
CA SER A 446 -5.79 -4.16 -7.17
C SER A 446 -5.15 -5.55 -7.11
N ILE A 447 -5.77 -6.57 -7.70
CA ILE A 447 -5.26 -7.95 -7.72
C ILE A 447 -4.77 -8.30 -9.12
N PHE A 448 -5.70 -8.45 -10.07
CA PHE A 448 -5.40 -9.04 -11.37
C PHE A 448 -4.52 -8.15 -12.23
N ARG A 449 -4.81 -6.85 -12.28
CA ARG A 449 -4.00 -5.88 -13.03
C ARG A 449 -2.60 -5.74 -12.43
N GLN A 450 -2.47 -5.78 -11.10
CA GLN A 450 -1.17 -5.72 -10.42
C GLN A 450 -0.34 -6.98 -10.71
N ILE A 451 -0.95 -8.17 -10.73
CA ILE A 451 -0.26 -9.39 -11.15
C ILE A 451 0.11 -9.35 -12.64
N ALA A 452 -0.77 -8.84 -13.52
CA ALA A 452 -0.43 -8.66 -14.93
C ALA A 452 0.78 -7.71 -15.11
N MET A 453 0.85 -6.62 -14.33
CA MET A 453 2.00 -5.72 -14.27
C MET A 453 3.26 -6.41 -13.71
N ASN A 454 3.12 -7.25 -12.68
CA ASN A 454 4.23 -8.04 -12.16
C ASN A 454 4.77 -9.03 -13.21
N ARG A 455 3.89 -9.64 -14.01
CA ARG A 455 4.30 -10.50 -15.14
C ARG A 455 5.00 -9.72 -16.24
N PHE A 456 4.60 -8.47 -16.48
CA PHE A 456 5.32 -7.58 -17.39
C PHE A 456 6.74 -7.31 -16.87
N GLU A 457 6.88 -6.92 -15.59
CA GLU A 457 8.19 -6.73 -14.95
C GLU A 457 9.07 -7.98 -15.05
N ASP A 458 8.51 -9.16 -14.76
CA ASP A 458 9.23 -10.43 -14.86
C ASP A 458 9.79 -10.66 -16.28
N LEU A 459 8.96 -10.48 -17.30
CA LEU A 459 9.36 -10.65 -18.70
C LEU A 459 10.46 -9.67 -19.10
N VAL A 460 10.32 -8.39 -18.76
CA VAL A 460 11.27 -7.36 -19.22
C VAL A 460 12.57 -7.36 -18.42
N HIS A 461 12.55 -7.68 -17.13
CA HIS A 461 13.76 -7.87 -16.33
C HIS A 461 14.58 -9.05 -16.85
N ASN A 462 13.94 -10.18 -17.16
CA ASN A 462 14.62 -11.35 -17.69
C ASN A 462 15.10 -11.12 -19.13
N ALA A 463 14.26 -10.55 -20.01
CA ALA A 463 14.67 -10.20 -21.38
C ALA A 463 15.88 -9.22 -21.38
N ARG A 464 15.90 -8.21 -20.51
CA ARG A 464 17.04 -7.26 -20.40
C ARG A 464 18.36 -7.98 -20.07
N ARG A 465 18.31 -9.04 -19.25
CA ARG A 465 19.47 -9.83 -18.81
C ARG A 465 19.99 -10.76 -19.91
N GLU A 466 19.07 -11.30 -20.71
CA GLU A 466 19.37 -12.30 -21.74
C GLU A 466 19.72 -11.65 -23.09
N GLU A 467 18.96 -10.62 -23.49
CA GLU A 467 19.00 -10.04 -24.83
C GLU A 467 19.82 -8.74 -24.91
N GLY A 468 19.99 -8.03 -23.78
CA GLY A 468 20.57 -6.70 -23.77
C GLY A 468 19.50 -5.60 -23.79
N GLU A 469 19.83 -4.43 -24.35
CA GLU A 469 18.89 -3.29 -24.39
C GLU A 469 17.67 -3.62 -25.25
N LEU A 470 16.48 -3.35 -24.73
CA LEU A 470 15.20 -3.68 -25.36
C LEU A 470 14.65 -2.48 -26.14
N SER A 471 14.04 -2.70 -27.31
CA SER A 471 13.38 -1.62 -28.05
C SER A 471 12.02 -1.25 -27.43
N ALA A 472 11.46 -0.10 -27.84
CA ALA A 472 10.13 0.31 -27.41
C ALA A 472 9.06 -0.71 -27.84
N GLU A 473 9.21 -1.28 -29.03
CA GLU A 473 8.37 -2.33 -29.58
C GLU A 473 8.46 -3.60 -28.72
N ARG A 474 9.66 -4.01 -28.30
CA ARG A 474 9.86 -5.19 -27.45
C ARG A 474 9.18 -5.03 -26.09
N PHE A 475 9.27 -3.85 -25.46
CA PHE A 475 8.47 -3.57 -24.26
C PHE A 475 6.97 -3.61 -24.55
N GLY A 476 6.55 -3.01 -25.66
CA GLY A 476 5.15 -2.98 -26.06
C GLY A 476 4.54 -4.36 -26.31
N GLU A 477 5.31 -5.29 -26.90
CA GLU A 477 4.93 -6.68 -27.11
C GLU A 477 4.67 -7.39 -25.78
N GLU A 478 5.59 -7.30 -24.81
CA GLU A 478 5.43 -7.95 -23.51
C GLU A 478 4.33 -7.28 -22.67
N TRP A 479 4.14 -5.97 -22.83
CA TRP A 479 3.01 -5.26 -22.24
C TRP A 479 1.69 -5.82 -22.78
N LEU A 480 1.49 -5.82 -24.10
CA LEU A 480 0.28 -6.36 -24.71
C LEU A 480 0.08 -7.84 -24.37
N ARG A 481 1.14 -8.65 -24.35
CA ARG A 481 1.06 -10.08 -24.00
C ARG A 481 0.46 -10.28 -22.61
N THR A 482 0.94 -9.55 -21.61
CA THR A 482 0.48 -9.70 -20.22
C THR A 482 -0.89 -9.10 -19.99
N GLN A 483 -1.18 -7.94 -20.60
CA GLN A 483 -2.49 -7.32 -20.51
C GLN A 483 -3.57 -8.15 -21.22
N ARG A 484 -3.31 -8.61 -22.46
CA ARG A 484 -4.24 -9.49 -23.20
C ARG A 484 -4.46 -10.83 -22.48
N ALA A 485 -3.44 -11.39 -21.81
CA ALA A 485 -3.62 -12.60 -21.02
C ALA A 485 -4.64 -12.42 -19.89
N MET A 486 -4.63 -11.28 -19.20
CA MET A 486 -5.59 -10.97 -18.11
C MET A 486 -7.03 -10.86 -18.61
N PHE A 487 -7.27 -10.20 -19.75
CA PHE A 487 -8.62 -9.95 -20.25
C PHE A 487 -9.12 -11.05 -21.21
N GLY A 488 -8.24 -11.85 -21.80
CA GLY A 488 -8.62 -12.81 -22.83
C GLY A 488 -9.27 -12.11 -24.02
N ASP A 489 -10.47 -12.55 -24.39
CA ASP A 489 -11.29 -11.97 -25.47
C ASP A 489 -12.33 -10.94 -24.98
N SER A 490 -12.39 -10.67 -23.67
CA SER A 490 -13.44 -9.81 -23.09
C SER A 490 -13.19 -8.32 -23.28
N VAL A 491 -11.93 -7.93 -23.50
CA VAL A 491 -11.53 -6.54 -23.76
C VAL A 491 -10.62 -6.53 -24.97
N GLN A 492 -11.04 -5.83 -26.01
CA GLN A 492 -10.21 -5.58 -27.18
C GLN A 492 -9.14 -4.55 -26.82
N MET A 493 -7.90 -4.83 -27.19
CA MET A 493 -6.76 -3.95 -26.98
C MET A 493 -6.11 -3.65 -28.32
N SER A 494 -6.22 -2.40 -28.74
CA SER A 494 -5.53 -1.88 -29.91
C SER A 494 -4.01 -2.02 -29.80
N ASP A 495 -3.32 -2.06 -30.93
CA ASP A 495 -1.85 -2.10 -30.94
C ASP A 495 -1.25 -0.80 -30.35
N ASP A 496 -1.99 0.30 -30.44
CA ASP A 496 -1.66 1.59 -29.81
C ASP A 496 -1.53 1.48 -28.27
N TYR A 497 -2.18 0.50 -27.65
CA TYR A 497 -2.05 0.23 -26.21
C TYR A 497 -0.64 -0.22 -25.81
N MET A 498 0.22 -0.58 -26.77
CA MET A 498 1.60 -1.04 -26.52
C MET A 498 2.47 -0.04 -25.76
N MET A 499 2.19 1.27 -25.82
CA MET A 499 3.02 2.30 -25.17
C MET A 499 2.53 2.70 -23.76
N TRP A 500 1.42 2.14 -23.30
CA TRP A 500 0.79 2.53 -22.04
C TRP A 500 1.55 2.07 -20.79
N TRP A 501 2.53 1.17 -20.92
CA TRP A 501 3.49 0.91 -19.83
C TRP A 501 4.35 2.14 -19.51
N SER A 502 4.54 3.05 -20.46
CA SER A 502 5.58 4.08 -20.42
C SER A 502 5.34 5.23 -19.46
N TYR A 503 4.17 5.31 -18.82
CA TYR A 503 3.88 6.32 -17.78
C TYR A 503 3.75 5.71 -16.39
N ILE A 504 3.86 4.39 -16.25
CA ILE A 504 3.59 3.71 -14.98
C ILE A 504 4.78 3.91 -14.02
N PRO A 505 4.61 4.64 -12.91
CA PRO A 505 5.71 4.98 -12.01
C PRO A 505 6.26 3.76 -11.26
N HIS A 506 5.44 2.75 -10.98
CA HIS A 506 5.83 1.62 -10.14
C HIS A 506 7.06 0.85 -10.69
N PHE A 507 7.17 0.69 -12.01
CA PHE A 507 8.31 0.02 -12.65
C PHE A 507 9.64 0.78 -12.48
N ILE A 508 9.56 2.06 -12.14
CA ILE A 508 10.68 2.99 -12.08
C ILE A 508 11.06 3.22 -10.62
N HIS A 509 10.08 3.57 -9.79
CA HIS A 509 10.32 3.96 -8.39
C HIS A 509 10.58 2.75 -7.49
N THR A 510 9.87 1.64 -7.72
CA THR A 510 9.88 0.48 -6.82
C THR A 510 9.74 -0.83 -7.59
N PRO A 511 10.76 -1.25 -8.38
CA PRO A 511 10.70 -2.50 -9.13
C PRO A 511 10.32 -3.71 -8.26
N GLY A 512 9.43 -4.54 -8.81
CA GLY A 512 8.92 -5.77 -8.18
C GLY A 512 7.92 -5.54 -7.04
N TYR A 513 7.50 -4.31 -6.77
CA TYR A 513 6.60 -4.00 -5.65
C TYR A 513 5.13 -4.36 -5.91
N VAL A 514 4.67 -4.30 -7.16
CA VAL A 514 3.23 -4.31 -7.47
C VAL A 514 2.49 -5.57 -7.01
N TYR A 515 3.17 -6.71 -6.83
CA TYR A 515 2.52 -7.91 -6.28
C TYR A 515 2.03 -7.70 -4.84
N ALA A 516 2.61 -6.77 -4.07
CA ALA A 516 2.26 -6.52 -2.68
C ALA A 516 0.80 -6.09 -2.53
N TYR A 517 0.26 -5.35 -3.52
CA TYR A 517 -1.17 -5.01 -3.58
C TYR A 517 -2.04 -6.27 -3.66
N ALA A 518 -1.72 -7.17 -4.59
CA ALA A 518 -2.45 -8.42 -4.79
C ALA A 518 -2.31 -9.35 -3.57
N PHE A 519 -1.12 -9.40 -2.97
CA PHE A 519 -0.83 -10.17 -1.77
C PHE A 519 -1.73 -9.71 -0.62
N GLY A 520 -1.70 -8.41 -0.28
CA GLY A 520 -2.48 -7.86 0.83
C GLY A 520 -3.98 -8.08 0.62
N ASN A 521 -4.48 -7.82 -0.59
CA ASN A 521 -5.89 -8.02 -0.92
C ASN A 521 -6.32 -9.48 -0.80
N LEU A 522 -5.59 -10.43 -1.39
CA LEU A 522 -5.96 -11.84 -1.34
C LEU A 522 -5.75 -12.47 0.02
N LEU A 523 -4.76 -12.03 0.80
CA LEU A 523 -4.59 -12.43 2.19
C LEU A 523 -5.86 -12.06 2.98
N SER A 524 -6.30 -10.80 2.88
CA SER A 524 -7.52 -10.32 3.55
C SER A 524 -8.77 -11.06 3.12
N LEU A 525 -8.96 -11.28 1.81
CA LEU A 525 -10.13 -12.01 1.29
C LEU A 525 -10.11 -13.49 1.72
N SER A 526 -8.94 -14.13 1.78
CA SER A 526 -8.81 -15.52 2.25
C SER A 526 -9.10 -15.62 3.74
N LEU A 527 -8.65 -14.66 4.55
CA LEU A 527 -9.01 -14.54 5.97
C LEU A 527 -10.53 -14.34 6.13
N TYR A 528 -11.15 -13.51 5.27
CA TYR A 528 -12.60 -13.29 5.27
C TYR A 528 -13.37 -14.56 4.89
N ALA A 529 -12.95 -15.28 3.85
CA ALA A 529 -13.54 -16.56 3.44
C ALA A 529 -13.52 -17.58 4.60
N ARG A 530 -12.40 -17.60 5.35
CA ARG A 530 -12.29 -18.45 6.53
C ARG A 530 -13.22 -18.02 7.66
N TYR A 531 -13.39 -16.73 7.89
CA TYR A 531 -14.41 -16.21 8.81
C TYR A 531 -15.82 -16.65 8.41
N GLU A 532 -16.18 -16.57 7.13
CA GLU A 532 -17.50 -17.03 6.65
C GLU A 532 -17.71 -18.54 6.90
N ALA A 533 -16.65 -19.35 6.79
CA ALA A 533 -16.70 -20.79 7.01
C ALA A 533 -16.73 -21.19 8.51
N GLU A 534 -15.92 -20.53 9.35
CA GLU A 534 -15.71 -20.88 10.77
C GLU A 534 -16.54 -20.04 11.75
N GLY A 535 -17.10 -18.92 11.28
CA GLY A 535 -17.89 -17.98 12.06
C GLY A 535 -17.11 -17.35 13.24
N PRO A 536 -17.79 -17.06 14.36
CA PRO A 536 -17.18 -16.37 15.51
C PRO A 536 -15.95 -17.05 16.13
N SER A 537 -15.73 -18.33 15.85
CA SER A 537 -14.55 -19.06 16.34
C SER A 537 -13.24 -18.60 15.70
N PHE A 538 -13.31 -17.95 14.54
CA PHE A 538 -12.16 -17.38 13.84
C PHE A 538 -11.68 -16.04 14.44
N VAL A 539 -12.58 -15.27 15.06
CA VAL A 539 -12.32 -13.89 15.53
C VAL A 539 -11.07 -13.79 16.44
N PRO A 540 -10.85 -14.68 17.44
CA PRO A 540 -9.66 -14.59 18.27
C PRO A 540 -8.34 -14.73 17.49
N TYR A 541 -8.31 -15.59 16.47
CA TYR A 541 -7.12 -15.78 15.62
C TYR A 541 -6.82 -14.54 14.79
N TYR A 542 -7.85 -13.92 14.24
CA TYR A 542 -7.70 -12.66 13.51
C TYR A 542 -7.18 -11.54 14.40
N LEU A 543 -7.72 -11.41 15.63
CA LEU A 543 -7.24 -10.40 16.58
C LEU A 543 -5.81 -10.67 17.06
N GLU A 544 -5.41 -11.94 17.21
CA GLU A 544 -4.03 -12.33 17.52
C GLU A 544 -3.09 -11.93 16.36
N LEU A 545 -3.48 -12.19 15.12
CA LEU A 545 -2.72 -11.80 13.93
C LEU A 545 -2.48 -10.28 13.89
N LEU A 546 -3.53 -9.48 14.08
CA LEU A 546 -3.40 -8.01 14.10
C LEU A 546 -2.59 -7.51 15.30
N SER A 547 -2.76 -8.13 16.47
CA SER A 547 -2.03 -7.75 17.69
C SER A 547 -0.54 -8.10 17.60
N ALA A 548 -0.16 -9.00 16.70
CA ALA A 548 1.23 -9.38 16.50
C ALA A 548 2.02 -8.36 15.66
N GLY A 549 1.36 -7.41 14.99
CA GLY A 549 2.02 -6.34 14.24
C GLY A 549 3.12 -6.88 13.31
N GLY A 550 4.28 -6.24 13.33
CA GLY A 550 5.51 -6.74 12.70
C GLY A 550 6.49 -7.38 13.67
N SER A 551 6.01 -7.99 14.76
CA SER A 551 6.90 -8.67 15.72
C SER A 551 7.55 -9.93 15.17
N GLN A 552 7.11 -10.42 14.01
CA GLN A 552 7.57 -11.66 13.37
C GLN A 552 7.38 -11.61 11.85
N PRO A 553 8.06 -12.50 11.09
CA PRO A 553 7.86 -12.61 9.64
C PRO A 553 6.41 -12.99 9.27
N PRO A 554 5.88 -12.51 8.13
CA PRO A 554 4.51 -12.80 7.68
C PRO A 554 4.15 -14.29 7.64
N ASN A 555 5.07 -15.13 7.15
CA ASN A 555 4.85 -16.59 7.09
C ASN A 555 4.67 -17.21 8.47
N ASP A 556 5.39 -16.73 9.49
CA ASP A 556 5.29 -17.28 10.85
C ASP A 556 4.02 -16.82 11.54
N LEU A 557 3.62 -15.56 11.34
CA LEU A 557 2.34 -15.04 11.80
C LEU A 557 1.16 -15.80 11.18
N ALA A 558 1.20 -16.04 9.87
CA ALA A 558 0.19 -16.83 9.17
C ALA A 558 0.11 -18.28 9.70
N ARG A 559 1.26 -18.94 9.90
CA ARG A 559 1.30 -20.33 10.42
C ARG A 559 0.69 -20.46 11.81
N ARG A 560 0.84 -19.47 12.69
CA ARG A 560 0.25 -19.48 14.04
C ARG A 560 -1.27 -19.57 14.01
N VAL A 561 -1.89 -18.97 13.00
CA VAL A 561 -3.34 -19.05 12.79
C VAL A 561 -3.72 -20.21 11.88
N GLY A 562 -2.79 -21.08 11.49
CA GLY A 562 -3.03 -22.26 10.65
C GLY A 562 -3.08 -21.97 9.15
N ILE A 563 -2.41 -20.91 8.69
CA ILE A 563 -2.33 -20.52 7.28
C ILE A 563 -0.92 -20.80 6.76
N ASP A 564 -0.84 -21.48 5.62
CA ASP A 564 0.39 -21.64 4.86
C ASP A 564 0.34 -20.75 3.62
N LEU A 565 1.10 -19.65 3.64
CA LEU A 565 1.17 -18.70 2.51
C LEU A 565 1.89 -19.30 1.29
N THR A 566 2.61 -20.42 1.46
CA THR A 566 3.25 -21.12 0.34
C THR A 566 2.29 -22.06 -0.39
N ASP A 567 1.10 -22.31 0.14
CA ASP A 567 0.07 -23.15 -0.47
C ASP A 567 -0.80 -22.34 -1.46
N PRO A 568 -0.80 -22.66 -2.76
CA PRO A 568 -1.70 -22.02 -3.74
C PRO A 568 -3.19 -22.16 -3.39
N ALA A 569 -3.58 -23.20 -2.65
CA ALA A 569 -4.97 -23.40 -2.24
C ALA A 569 -5.45 -22.30 -1.27
N PHE A 570 -4.55 -21.77 -0.44
CA PHE A 570 -4.86 -20.63 0.42
C PHE A 570 -5.28 -19.41 -0.41
N TRP A 571 -4.44 -19.01 -1.38
CA TRP A 571 -4.73 -17.88 -2.28
C TRP A 571 -5.99 -18.11 -3.13
N SER A 572 -6.26 -19.37 -3.48
CA SER A 572 -7.45 -19.76 -4.23
C SER A 572 -8.74 -19.47 -3.46
N SER A 573 -8.75 -19.60 -2.12
CA SER A 573 -9.94 -19.28 -1.31
C SER A 573 -10.35 -17.80 -1.38
N GLY A 574 -9.38 -16.87 -1.41
CA GLY A 574 -9.67 -15.46 -1.66
C GLY A 574 -10.23 -15.20 -3.06
N LEU A 575 -9.79 -15.97 -4.06
CA LEU A 575 -10.31 -15.89 -5.43
C LEU A 575 -11.73 -16.48 -5.55
N GLU A 576 -12.10 -17.46 -4.73
CA GLU A 576 -13.46 -18.01 -4.66
C GLU A 576 -14.47 -16.94 -4.21
N VAL A 577 -14.11 -16.07 -3.25
CA VAL A 577 -14.97 -14.93 -2.86
C VAL A 577 -15.26 -14.01 -4.05
N ILE A 578 -14.26 -13.78 -4.91
CA ILE A 578 -14.43 -12.95 -6.12
C ILE A 578 -15.31 -13.67 -7.13
N ASP A 579 -15.14 -14.98 -7.30
CA ASP A 579 -15.95 -15.82 -8.18
C ASP A 579 -17.44 -15.83 -7.79
N GLU A 580 -17.73 -15.97 -6.50
CA GLU A 580 -19.09 -15.88 -5.97
C GLU A 580 -19.73 -14.52 -6.29
N GLN A 581 -18.98 -13.43 -6.13
CA GLN A 581 -19.45 -12.08 -6.44
C GLN A 581 -19.68 -11.85 -7.94
N VAL A 582 -18.80 -12.38 -8.81
CA VAL A 582 -19.02 -12.37 -10.27
C VAL A 582 -20.29 -13.14 -10.61
N SER A 583 -20.48 -14.32 -10.03
CA SER A 583 -21.64 -15.18 -10.27
C SER A 583 -22.95 -14.54 -9.76
N GLU A 584 -22.91 -13.83 -8.62
CA GLU A 584 -24.04 -13.05 -8.13
C GLU A 584 -24.38 -11.89 -9.07
N ALA A 585 -23.36 -11.16 -9.54
CA ALA A 585 -23.54 -10.06 -10.47
C ALA A 585 -24.14 -10.53 -11.81
N GLU A 586 -23.66 -11.65 -12.36
CA GLU A 586 -24.25 -12.30 -13.54
C GLU A 586 -25.73 -12.62 -13.29
N THR A 587 -26.07 -13.22 -12.15
CA THR A 587 -27.45 -13.56 -11.80
C THR A 587 -28.35 -12.32 -11.73
N LEU A 588 -27.90 -11.25 -11.07
CA LEU A 588 -28.64 -9.99 -10.93
C LEU A 588 -28.85 -9.28 -12.27
N ALA A 589 -27.83 -9.28 -13.14
CA ALA A 589 -27.90 -8.69 -14.47
C ALA A 589 -28.96 -9.39 -15.36
N HIS A 590 -29.02 -10.72 -15.32
CA HIS A 590 -30.05 -11.48 -16.03
C HIS A 590 -31.46 -11.19 -15.49
N ALA A 591 -31.61 -11.14 -14.16
CA ALA A 591 -32.90 -10.84 -13.54
C ALA A 591 -33.40 -9.43 -13.91
N THR A 592 -32.52 -8.43 -13.90
CA THR A 592 -32.84 -7.03 -14.22
C THR A 592 -33.05 -6.75 -15.70
N SER A 593 -32.52 -7.60 -16.59
CA SER A 593 -32.75 -7.51 -18.05
C SER A 593 -34.09 -8.12 -18.48
N THR A 594 -34.67 -9.00 -17.66
CA THR A 594 -35.97 -9.66 -17.92
C THR A 594 -37.18 -8.94 -17.33
N ALA A 595 -36.96 -7.89 -16.53
CA ALA A 595 -37.98 -7.07 -15.87
C ALA A 595 -38.06 -5.68 -16.52
#